data_AF-A0A232M0R4-F1
#
_entry.id   AF-A0A232M0R4-F1
#
_cell.length_a   1.000
_cell.length_b   1.000
_cell.length_c   1.000
_cell.angle_alpha   90.00
_cell.angle_beta   90.00
_cell.angle_gamma   90.00
#
_symmetry.space_group_name_H-M   'P 1'
#
loop_
_entity.id
_entity.type
_entity.pdbx_description
1 polymer ?
#
loop_
_entity_poly.entity_id
_entity_poly.type
_entity_poly.pdbx_seq_one_letter_code
_entity_poly.pdbx_strand_id
1 'polypeptide(L)'
;MSTEAWNEYLTGSTCNAPAVNKTNLRRRLEERKSKVFLRRGNIKVRITDIGKDGRGRKATSTVYNDQAQLSSALGSETANDVGIRILSIYSKSSIKPLMITSELMCEVLQRHSIHPDFLQVVLSFGEEPHVAEAGSSNSAVYSSQNGAPNSYISYQMNYVEENFRKMINPWSFRHTGIYHHHSSQLDLFIILHPNEESILDTRLCEWLGVTSDTSSLEGISSLQREPNSLHLFVLSSFLDNWRWYLRHLGERFSEMNDEALTTQPEEAEPKESFIRVKALRNLNDWAHQAQACCKSNIDIVIKLRENVSIQSQSEIDELRYFQTALEGYIQSCEALMPRIRNTIDLVGYTLTLHNQLETAQVDKELRDLTEKLQNVTNELRDLQQDSVDDSVTVKLITFISAFYLPASFAVSFFGMNFFSFDQTARQIVIANDFYVFLAVWLPLTGATVILYLLIVYCHCWWNHKPFHVFRRPKARIGTEETICPPFRKVG
;
A
#
# COMPACT_ATOMS: atom_id res chain seq x y z
N MET A 1 41.78 -6.44 -13.31
CA MET A 1 42.44 -5.95 -12.09
C MET A 1 41.56 -5.91 -10.84
N SER A 2 40.23 -6.08 -10.87
CA SER A 2 39.43 -5.85 -9.65
C SER A 2 39.43 -7.00 -8.64
N THR A 3 39.37 -8.27 -9.08
CA THR A 3 39.13 -9.39 -8.16
C THR A 3 40.40 -9.79 -7.39
N GLU A 4 41.58 -9.61 -7.98
CA GLU A 4 42.86 -9.89 -7.34
C GLU A 4 43.20 -8.87 -6.25
N ALA A 5 42.97 -7.58 -6.48
CA ALA A 5 43.20 -6.53 -5.49
C ALA A 5 42.34 -6.73 -4.23
N TRP A 6 41.04 -7.06 -4.40
CA TRP A 6 40.17 -7.38 -3.26
C TRP A 6 40.63 -8.63 -2.50
N ASN A 7 41.22 -9.61 -3.20
CA ASN A 7 41.78 -10.77 -2.51
C ASN A 7 42.99 -10.39 -1.69
N GLU A 8 43.93 -9.66 -2.28
CA GLU A 8 45.12 -9.18 -1.59
C GLU A 8 44.74 -8.38 -0.34
N TYR A 9 43.76 -7.49 -0.44
CA TYR A 9 43.20 -6.78 0.71
C TYR A 9 42.68 -7.73 1.79
N LEU A 10 41.77 -8.64 1.45
CA LEU A 10 41.13 -9.55 2.42
C LEU A 10 42.09 -10.59 3.01
N THR A 11 43.13 -10.97 2.27
CA THR A 11 44.16 -11.93 2.72
C THR A 11 45.36 -11.27 3.39
N GLY A 12 45.47 -9.94 3.34
CA GLY A 12 46.58 -9.18 3.89
C GLY A 12 46.74 -9.32 5.40
N SER A 13 47.95 -9.00 5.89
CA SER A 13 48.38 -9.19 7.29
C SER A 13 47.58 -8.37 8.32
N THR A 14 46.97 -7.26 7.88
CA THR A 14 46.06 -6.41 8.67
C THR A 14 44.72 -7.09 8.95
N CYS A 15 44.44 -8.21 8.27
CA CYS A 15 43.18 -8.93 8.29
C CYS A 15 43.27 -10.25 9.07
N ASN A 16 44.22 -10.44 9.99
CA ASN A 16 44.27 -11.59 10.91
C ASN A 16 43.18 -11.51 12.00
N ALA A 17 41.96 -11.18 11.58
CA ALA A 17 40.77 -11.18 12.41
C ALA A 17 40.01 -12.50 12.17
N PRO A 18 40.16 -13.52 13.04
CA PRO A 18 39.43 -14.78 12.92
C PRO A 18 37.91 -14.59 12.97
N ALA A 19 37.44 -13.45 13.49
CA ALA A 19 36.03 -13.09 13.58
C ALA A 19 35.38 -12.72 12.23
N VAL A 20 36.17 -12.42 11.19
CA VAL A 20 35.63 -11.94 9.91
C VAL A 20 35.53 -13.07 8.89
N ASN A 21 34.32 -13.36 8.43
CA ASN A 21 34.10 -14.32 7.34
C ASN A 21 34.43 -13.68 5.98
N LYS A 22 35.72 -13.71 5.63
CA LYS A 22 36.29 -13.13 4.40
C LYS A 22 35.66 -13.68 3.13
N THR A 23 35.35 -14.98 3.10
CA THR A 23 34.73 -15.64 1.94
C THR A 23 33.34 -15.06 1.66
N ASN A 24 32.52 -14.89 2.71
CA ASN A 24 31.20 -14.28 2.57
C ASN A 24 31.27 -12.80 2.21
N LEU A 25 32.20 -12.03 2.79
CA LEU A 25 32.41 -10.63 2.42
C LEU A 25 32.79 -10.49 0.94
N ARG A 26 33.71 -11.31 0.45
CA ARG A 26 34.09 -11.34 -0.96
C ARG A 26 32.90 -11.62 -1.87
N ARG A 27 32.10 -12.65 -1.55
CA ARG A 27 30.91 -12.99 -2.32
C ARG A 27 29.93 -11.81 -2.39
N ARG A 28 29.65 -11.17 -1.25
CA ARG A 28 28.75 -10.00 -1.18
C ARG A 28 29.30 -8.80 -1.95
N LEU A 29 30.60 -8.55 -1.88
CA LEU A 29 31.26 -7.49 -2.64
C LEU A 29 31.07 -7.68 -4.14
N GLU A 30 31.28 -8.90 -4.66
CA GLU A 30 31.08 -9.17 -6.09
C GLU A 30 29.61 -9.02 -6.51
N GLU A 31 28.67 -9.54 -5.69
CA GLU A 31 27.23 -9.43 -5.95
C GLU A 31 26.74 -7.97 -5.94
N ARG A 32 27.24 -7.16 -5.01
CA ARG A 32 26.79 -5.77 -4.81
C ARG A 32 27.68 -4.73 -5.46
N LYS A 33 28.80 -5.11 -6.10
CA LYS A 33 29.80 -4.19 -6.67
C LYS A 33 29.16 -3.07 -7.47
N SER A 34 28.21 -3.42 -8.35
CA SER A 34 27.56 -2.46 -9.25
C SER A 34 26.48 -1.59 -8.62
N LYS A 35 25.99 -1.95 -7.42
CA LYS A 35 25.09 -1.12 -6.63
C LYS A 35 25.86 -0.13 -5.75
N VAL A 36 26.98 -0.58 -5.17
CA VAL A 36 27.74 0.19 -4.17
C VAL A 36 28.74 1.14 -4.82
N PHE A 37 29.40 0.73 -5.91
CA PHE A 37 30.47 1.49 -6.55
C PHE A 37 30.12 1.92 -7.97
N LEU A 38 30.74 3.01 -8.43
CA LEU A 38 30.66 3.41 -9.83
C LEU A 38 31.34 2.38 -10.73
N ARG A 39 30.67 2.01 -11.84
CA ARG A 39 31.28 1.23 -12.93
C ARG A 39 32.29 2.07 -13.72
N ARG A 40 31.89 3.30 -14.05
CA ARG A 40 32.63 4.36 -14.74
C ARG A 40 31.94 5.69 -14.41
N GLY A 41 32.68 6.79 -14.34
CA GLY A 41 32.09 8.12 -14.17
C GLY A 41 32.96 9.06 -13.33
N ASN A 42 32.46 10.29 -13.16
CA ASN A 42 33.10 11.31 -12.34
C ASN A 42 33.04 10.88 -10.89
N ILE A 43 34.21 10.59 -10.32
CA ILE A 43 34.33 10.39 -8.89
C ILE A 43 34.07 11.72 -8.17
N LYS A 44 33.80 11.66 -6.87
CA LYS A 44 33.77 12.84 -6.01
C LYS A 44 34.25 12.40 -4.64
N VAL A 45 35.50 12.71 -4.36
CA VAL A 45 36.15 12.41 -3.08
C VAL A 45 36.88 13.66 -2.63
N ARG A 46 36.65 14.09 -1.39
CA ARG A 46 37.38 15.20 -0.78
C ARG A 46 38.40 14.65 0.20
N ILE A 47 39.63 15.13 0.10
CA ILE A 47 40.67 14.89 1.11
C ILE A 47 40.89 16.20 1.84
N THR A 48 40.70 16.16 3.16
CA THR A 48 40.99 17.28 4.06
C THR A 48 42.09 16.86 5.02
N ASP A 49 43.27 17.46 4.86
CA ASP A 49 44.44 17.23 5.70
C ASP A 49 44.60 18.38 6.69
N ILE A 50 44.77 18.04 7.96
CA ILE A 50 44.89 18.98 9.06
C ILE A 50 46.23 18.74 9.75
N GLY A 51 47.08 19.76 9.69
CA GLY A 51 48.46 19.63 10.14
C GLY A 51 49.04 20.94 10.64
N LYS A 52 50.37 20.91 10.86
CA LYS A 52 51.17 22.11 11.06
C LYS A 52 51.84 22.48 9.74
N ASP A 53 51.79 23.75 9.38
CA ASP A 53 52.60 24.35 8.33
C ASP A 53 53.63 25.27 9.00
N GLY A 54 54.70 25.65 8.30
CA GLY A 54 55.75 26.55 8.80
C GLY A 54 55.25 27.94 9.24
N ARG A 55 53.96 28.26 9.05
CA ARG A 55 53.27 29.49 9.49
C ARG A 55 52.20 29.26 10.56
N GLY A 56 51.96 28.03 11.02
CA GLY A 56 50.93 27.69 12.03
C GLY A 56 50.06 26.49 11.63
N ARG A 57 48.96 26.28 12.34
CA ARG A 57 47.99 25.20 12.04
C ARG A 57 47.18 25.54 10.79
N LYS A 58 47.00 24.57 9.89
CA LYS A 58 46.26 24.76 8.63
C LYS A 58 45.45 23.51 8.29
N ALA A 59 44.24 23.74 7.78
CA ALA A 59 43.44 22.72 7.10
C ALA A 59 43.55 22.94 5.59
N THR A 60 43.96 21.92 4.85
CA THR A 60 44.01 21.94 3.39
C THR A 60 42.97 20.97 2.86
N SER A 61 42.00 21.46 2.10
CA SER A 61 40.92 20.64 1.56
C SER A 61 40.91 20.69 0.04
N THR A 62 40.83 19.51 -0.58
CA THR A 62 40.86 19.36 -2.04
C THR A 62 39.81 18.35 -2.48
N VAL A 63 39.02 18.71 -3.50
CA VAL A 63 37.99 17.84 -4.08
C VAL A 63 38.53 17.24 -5.38
N TYR A 64 38.59 15.92 -5.43
CA TYR A 64 39.03 15.14 -6.58
C TYR A 64 37.83 14.64 -7.35
N ASN A 65 37.78 15.01 -8.64
CA ASN A 65 36.78 14.53 -9.58
C ASN A 65 37.35 13.57 -10.64
N ASP A 66 38.67 13.36 -10.61
CA ASP A 66 39.42 12.51 -11.55
C ASP A 66 40.16 11.38 -10.82
N GLN A 67 40.08 10.18 -11.38
CA GLN A 67 40.65 8.97 -10.79
C GLN A 67 42.18 8.99 -10.71
N ALA A 68 42.87 9.52 -11.71
CA ALA A 68 44.33 9.58 -11.71
C ALA A 68 44.83 10.61 -10.69
N GLN A 69 44.16 11.76 -10.59
CA GLN A 69 44.47 12.77 -9.58
C GLN A 69 44.28 12.24 -8.16
N LEU A 70 43.16 11.53 -7.89
CA LEU A 70 42.93 10.94 -6.57
C LEU A 70 43.98 9.87 -6.24
N SER A 71 44.28 8.94 -7.15
CA SER A 71 45.29 7.90 -6.90
C SER A 71 46.69 8.51 -6.66
N SER A 72 47.05 9.57 -7.40
CA SER A 72 48.29 10.32 -7.15
C SER A 72 48.30 11.00 -5.78
N ALA A 73 47.20 11.60 -5.34
CA ALA A 73 47.09 12.26 -4.03
C ALA A 73 47.07 11.25 -2.87
N LEU A 74 46.52 10.05 -3.10
CA LEU A 74 46.61 8.94 -2.17
C LEU A 74 48.03 8.35 -2.12
N GLY A 75 48.76 8.38 -3.26
CA GLY A 75 50.10 7.82 -3.40
C GLY A 75 51.23 8.72 -2.91
N SER A 76 51.02 10.04 -2.82
CA SER A 76 51.95 10.93 -2.12
C SER A 76 51.96 10.59 -0.63
N GLU A 77 53.15 10.37 -0.06
CA GLU A 77 53.29 10.20 1.39
C GLU A 77 52.61 11.38 2.10
N THR A 78 51.79 11.06 3.11
CA THR A 78 51.28 12.06 4.05
C THR A 78 52.49 12.83 4.57
N ALA A 79 52.51 14.15 4.35
CA ALA A 79 53.55 14.98 4.95
C ALA A 79 53.58 14.69 6.46
N ASN A 80 54.78 14.52 7.03
CA ASN A 80 54.97 14.18 8.44
C ASN A 80 54.26 15.16 9.42
N ASP A 81 53.86 16.33 8.92
CA ASP A 81 53.19 17.35 9.71
C ASP A 81 51.64 17.23 9.72
N VAL A 82 51.06 16.27 9.01
CA VAL A 82 49.61 15.99 8.99
C VAL A 82 49.24 15.10 10.17
N GLY A 83 48.48 15.65 11.12
CA GLY A 83 48.01 14.91 12.30
C GLY A 83 46.65 14.25 12.10
N ILE A 84 45.79 14.83 11.24
CA ILE A 84 44.45 14.30 10.96
C ILE A 84 44.20 14.34 9.46
N ARG A 85 43.66 13.25 8.91
CA ARG A 85 43.21 13.15 7.51
C ARG A 85 41.76 12.70 7.45
N ILE A 86 40.94 13.45 6.72
CA ILE A 86 39.52 13.15 6.51
C ILE A 86 39.27 12.89 5.03
N LEU A 87 38.79 11.69 4.70
CA LEU A 87 38.32 11.32 3.36
C LEU A 87 36.80 11.33 3.34
N SER A 88 36.22 12.32 2.68
CA SER A 88 34.78 12.42 2.44
C SER A 88 34.44 11.85 1.06
N ILE A 89 33.70 10.75 1.03
CA ILE A 89 33.25 10.05 -0.18
C ILE A 89 31.74 10.28 -0.32
N TYR A 90 31.31 10.86 -1.43
CA TYR A 90 29.91 11.27 -1.61
C TYR A 90 29.10 10.25 -2.42
N SER A 91 27.77 10.37 -2.37
CA SER A 91 26.84 9.74 -3.30
C SER A 91 25.92 10.79 -3.91
N LYS A 92 25.36 10.52 -5.09
CA LYS A 92 24.35 11.41 -5.71
C LYS A 92 23.06 11.48 -4.90
N SER A 93 22.70 10.38 -4.25
CA SER A 93 21.53 10.26 -3.38
C SER A 93 21.64 8.98 -2.55
N SER A 94 20.87 8.83 -1.48
CA SER A 94 20.96 7.70 -0.55
C SER A 94 20.89 6.33 -1.22
N ILE A 95 20.17 6.23 -2.34
CA ILE A 95 19.96 4.98 -3.10
C ILE A 95 20.95 4.75 -4.24
N LYS A 96 21.89 5.67 -4.49
CA LYS A 96 22.84 5.61 -5.59
C LYS A 96 24.21 5.13 -5.10
N PRO A 97 25.03 4.54 -5.98
CA PRO A 97 26.39 4.14 -5.64
C PRO A 97 27.20 5.31 -5.08
N LEU A 98 28.14 5.00 -4.19
CA LEU A 98 29.19 5.93 -3.78
C LEU A 98 29.96 6.38 -5.03
N MET A 99 30.30 7.66 -5.10
CA MET A 99 31.02 8.31 -6.19
C MET A 99 32.52 8.00 -6.15
N ILE A 100 32.84 6.71 -6.01
CA ILE A 100 34.18 6.14 -6.07
C ILE A 100 34.09 4.81 -6.83
N THR A 101 35.14 4.49 -7.59
CA THR A 101 35.22 3.19 -8.27
C THR A 101 35.64 2.11 -7.26
N SER A 102 35.33 0.86 -7.58
CA SER A 102 35.68 -0.26 -6.69
C SER A 102 37.19 -0.41 -6.54
N GLU A 103 37.94 -0.12 -7.59
CA GLU A 103 39.39 -0.22 -7.63
C GLU A 103 40.03 0.86 -6.73
N LEU A 104 39.54 2.11 -6.80
CA LEU A 104 40.00 3.19 -5.91
C LEU A 104 39.62 2.93 -4.44
N MET A 105 38.42 2.41 -4.18
CA MET A 105 38.04 2.05 -2.82
C MET A 105 38.98 0.98 -2.25
N CYS A 106 39.30 -0.05 -3.04
CA CYS A 106 40.25 -1.08 -2.63
C CYS A 106 41.63 -0.49 -2.34
N GLU A 107 42.11 0.42 -3.18
CA GLU A 107 43.38 1.14 -2.98
C GLU A 107 43.39 1.95 -1.66
N VAL A 108 42.32 2.68 -1.35
CA VAL A 108 42.16 3.41 -0.07
C VAL A 108 42.24 2.46 1.11
N LEU A 109 41.49 1.35 1.06
CA LEU A 109 41.44 0.36 2.15
C LEU A 109 42.78 -0.33 2.38
N GLN A 110 43.48 -0.69 1.31
CA GLN A 110 44.81 -1.32 1.38
C GLN A 110 45.86 -0.36 1.92
N ARG A 111 45.95 0.85 1.36
CA ARG A 111 46.99 1.82 1.71
C ARG A 111 46.89 2.26 3.17
N HIS A 112 45.68 2.42 3.67
CA HIS A 112 45.44 2.82 5.06
C HIS A 112 45.28 1.63 6.02
N SER A 113 45.52 0.39 5.58
CA SER A 113 45.43 -0.80 6.43
C SER A 113 44.08 -0.94 7.15
N ILE A 114 42.99 -0.56 6.47
CA ILE A 114 41.66 -0.46 7.05
C ILE A 114 41.11 -1.85 7.36
N HIS A 115 40.50 -2.00 8.53
CA HIS A 115 39.94 -3.28 8.95
C HIS A 115 38.73 -3.71 8.07
N PRO A 116 38.64 -4.99 7.63
CA PRO A 116 37.58 -5.45 6.73
C PRO A 116 36.15 -5.31 7.24
N ASP A 117 35.92 -5.16 8.54
CA ASP A 117 34.58 -4.95 9.10
C ASP A 117 33.92 -3.67 8.56
N PHE A 118 34.71 -2.67 8.20
CA PHE A 118 34.20 -1.44 7.60
C PHE A 118 33.46 -1.73 6.28
N LEU A 119 33.76 -2.84 5.60
CA LEU A 119 33.02 -3.24 4.41
C LEU A 119 31.55 -3.49 4.68
N GLN A 120 31.12 -3.86 5.90
CA GLN A 120 29.70 -3.98 6.21
C GLN A 120 28.99 -2.62 6.13
N VAL A 121 29.67 -1.55 6.59
CA VAL A 121 29.19 -0.17 6.46
C VAL A 121 29.22 0.27 5.00
N VAL A 122 30.28 -0.04 4.25
CA VAL A 122 30.35 0.31 2.82
C VAL A 122 29.25 -0.39 2.00
N LEU A 123 28.98 -1.66 2.32
CA LEU A 123 28.00 -2.48 1.62
C LEU A 123 26.56 -2.06 1.88
N SER A 124 26.25 -1.27 2.90
CA SER A 124 24.90 -0.76 3.14
C SER A 124 24.49 0.37 2.18
N PHE A 125 25.45 0.96 1.47
CA PHE A 125 25.19 1.97 0.45
C PHE A 125 24.73 1.37 -0.89
N GLY A 126 24.18 2.23 -1.75
CA GLY A 126 23.77 1.85 -3.11
C GLY A 126 22.35 1.31 -3.23
N GLU A 127 21.56 1.37 -2.16
CA GLU A 127 20.14 1.06 -2.15
C GLU A 127 19.42 1.84 -1.03
N GLU A 128 18.09 1.76 -1.01
CA GLU A 128 17.30 2.39 0.04
C GLU A 128 17.61 1.76 1.40
N PRO A 129 17.78 2.56 2.48
CA PRO A 129 18.00 2.02 3.81
C PRO A 129 16.93 0.99 4.15
N HIS A 130 17.34 -0.28 4.25
CA HIS A 130 16.39 -1.37 4.36
C HIS A 130 15.72 -1.33 5.73
N VAL A 131 14.39 -1.35 5.78
CA VAL A 131 13.63 -1.23 7.05
C VAL A 131 14.02 -2.31 8.05
N ALA A 132 14.32 -3.53 7.60
CA ALA A 132 14.78 -4.61 8.47
C ALA A 132 16.19 -4.40 9.05
N GLU A 133 17.01 -3.55 8.43
CA GLU A 133 18.37 -3.23 8.88
C GLU A 133 18.44 -1.90 9.64
N ALA A 134 17.34 -1.14 9.74
CA ALA A 134 17.32 0.17 10.40
C ALA A 134 17.74 0.12 11.89
N GLY A 135 17.60 -1.04 12.54
CA GLY A 135 18.07 -1.28 13.90
C GLY A 135 19.57 -1.60 14.02
N SER A 136 20.27 -1.85 12.91
CA SER A 136 21.71 -2.15 12.90
C SER A 136 22.53 -0.88 12.69
N SER A 137 23.52 -0.68 13.56
CA SER A 137 24.56 0.35 13.40
C SER A 137 25.75 -0.16 12.59
N ASN A 138 25.77 -1.44 12.20
CA ASN A 138 26.90 -2.12 11.54
C ASN A 138 28.26 -1.75 12.16
N SER A 139 28.29 -1.57 13.47
CA SER A 139 29.42 -0.97 14.16
C SER A 139 30.42 -2.02 14.64
N ALA A 140 31.70 -1.69 14.49
CA ALA A 140 32.81 -2.49 14.96
C ALA A 140 33.82 -1.58 15.66
N VAL A 141 34.35 -2.06 16.77
CA VAL A 141 35.31 -1.34 17.60
C VAL A 141 36.50 -2.25 17.89
N TYR A 142 37.69 -1.68 17.84
CA TYR A 142 38.92 -2.32 18.24
C TYR A 142 39.79 -1.34 19.01
N SER A 143 40.34 -1.80 20.11
CA SER A 143 41.33 -1.07 20.88
C SER A 143 42.48 -2.00 21.24
N SER A 144 43.71 -1.56 20.97
CA SER A 144 44.90 -2.36 21.31
C SER A 144 45.09 -2.44 22.83
N GLN A 145 45.15 -3.66 23.37
CA GLN A 145 45.36 -3.89 24.80
C GLN A 145 46.81 -3.67 25.25
N ASN A 146 47.76 -3.52 24.32
CA ASN A 146 49.20 -3.47 24.61
C ASN A 146 49.76 -2.05 24.79
N GLY A 147 48.91 -1.05 25.02
CA GLY A 147 49.32 0.33 25.30
C GLY A 147 49.85 1.13 24.09
N ALA A 148 49.91 0.53 22.89
CA ALA A 148 50.15 1.27 21.67
C ALA A 148 48.85 1.97 21.22
N PRO A 149 48.88 3.25 20.83
CA PRO A 149 47.70 4.00 20.37
C PRO A 149 47.32 3.52 18.97
N ASN A 150 46.68 2.36 18.90
CA ASN A 150 46.14 1.81 17.66
C ASN A 150 44.73 1.29 17.95
N SER A 151 43.74 2.11 17.63
CA SER A 151 42.33 1.78 17.82
C SER A 151 41.54 2.21 16.59
N TYR A 152 40.48 1.47 16.28
CA TYR A 152 39.54 1.91 15.25
C TYR A 152 38.11 1.75 15.73
N ILE A 153 37.26 2.62 15.22
CA ILE A 153 35.82 2.51 15.34
C ILE A 153 35.20 2.72 13.97
N SER A 154 34.23 1.89 13.65
CA SER A 154 33.41 2.01 12.45
C SER A 154 31.95 1.90 12.83
N TYR A 155 31.09 2.67 12.17
CA TYR A 155 29.65 2.59 12.35
C TYR A 155 28.90 3.21 11.16
N GLN A 156 27.67 2.79 11.02
CA GLN A 156 26.64 3.39 10.20
C GLN A 156 25.65 4.11 11.11
N MET A 157 25.50 5.42 10.93
CA MET A 157 24.49 6.20 11.65
C MET A 157 23.27 6.42 10.75
N ASN A 158 22.10 5.99 11.21
CA ASN A 158 20.83 6.17 10.51
C ASN A 158 20.14 7.45 11.00
N TYR A 159 19.61 8.25 10.09
CA TYR A 159 18.94 9.50 10.43
C TYR A 159 17.88 9.91 9.40
N VAL A 160 17.08 10.89 9.78
CA VAL A 160 16.11 11.55 8.90
C VAL A 160 16.61 12.94 8.53
N GLU A 161 16.35 13.37 7.30
CA GLU A 161 16.74 14.68 6.80
C GLU A 161 15.63 15.22 5.89
N GLU A 162 15.36 16.52 5.97
CA GLU A 162 14.44 17.18 5.06
C GLU A 162 15.00 17.17 3.64
N ASN A 163 14.19 16.74 2.68
CA ASN A 163 14.57 16.70 1.28
C ASN A 163 14.08 17.94 0.51
N PHE A 164 13.32 18.83 1.17
CA PHE A 164 12.67 20.04 0.63
C PHE A 164 11.94 19.82 -0.71
N ARG A 165 11.55 18.58 -1.02
CA ARG A 165 10.80 18.27 -2.24
C ARG A 165 9.35 18.66 -1.97
N LYS A 166 8.72 19.35 -2.93
CA LYS A 166 7.28 19.74 -2.90
C LYS A 166 6.30 18.54 -2.91
N MET A 167 6.76 17.32 -2.68
CA MET A 167 5.96 16.09 -2.71
C MET A 167 5.41 15.73 -1.32
N ILE A 168 4.55 14.71 -1.31
CA ILE A 168 3.73 14.17 -0.20
C ILE A 168 4.52 13.90 1.11
N ASN A 169 5.84 13.63 1.05
CA ASN A 169 6.68 13.42 2.24
C ASN A 169 7.97 14.29 2.19
N PRO A 170 8.11 15.29 3.09
CA PRO A 170 9.26 16.19 3.11
C PRO A 170 10.52 15.56 3.72
N TRP A 171 10.41 14.36 4.30
CA TRP A 171 11.50 13.69 4.99
C TRP A 171 12.08 12.52 4.19
N SER A 172 13.35 12.20 4.41
CA SER A 172 13.99 11.03 3.85
C SER A 172 14.89 10.35 4.87
N PHE A 173 14.75 9.03 4.96
CA PHE A 173 15.68 8.19 5.70
C PHE A 173 17.01 8.10 4.94
N ARG A 174 18.09 8.29 5.68
CA ARG A 174 19.46 8.31 5.16
C ARG A 174 20.38 7.65 6.18
N HIS A 175 21.57 7.32 5.73
CA HIS A 175 22.63 6.87 6.61
C HIS A 175 23.98 7.42 6.15
N THR A 176 24.85 7.67 7.12
CA THR A 176 26.25 8.06 6.90
C THR A 176 27.12 6.97 7.52
N GLY A 177 28.17 6.60 6.79
CA GLY A 177 29.17 5.64 7.27
C GLY A 177 30.39 6.37 7.80
N ILE A 178 30.86 6.00 8.98
CA ILE A 178 32.06 6.56 9.60
C ILE A 178 33.05 5.44 9.86
N TYR A 179 34.30 5.66 9.45
CA TYR A 179 35.46 4.93 9.92
C TYR A 179 36.39 5.93 10.58
N HIS A 180 36.88 5.62 11.77
CA HIS A 180 37.91 6.38 12.44
C HIS A 180 38.98 5.40 12.91
N HIS A 181 40.23 5.66 12.52
CA HIS A 181 41.40 4.92 12.95
C HIS A 181 42.38 5.88 13.60
N HIS A 182 42.56 5.71 14.90
CA HIS A 182 43.51 6.44 15.71
C HIS A 182 44.83 5.68 15.74
N SER A 183 45.90 6.32 15.26
CA SER A 183 47.27 5.81 15.32
C SER A 183 48.19 6.81 16.04
N SER A 184 49.40 6.39 16.43
CA SER A 184 50.39 7.29 17.06
C SER A 184 50.80 8.50 16.19
N GLN A 185 50.61 8.41 14.88
CA GLN A 185 51.10 9.40 13.92
C GLN A 185 49.97 10.16 13.22
N LEU A 186 48.82 9.51 13.05
CA LEU A 186 47.72 10.00 12.23
C LEU A 186 46.36 9.52 12.76
N ASP A 187 45.42 10.43 12.85
CA ASP A 187 43.99 10.12 12.95
C ASP A 187 43.37 10.14 11.56
N LEU A 188 42.90 8.98 11.11
CA LEU A 188 42.27 8.81 9.80
C LEU A 188 40.76 8.69 9.95
N PHE A 189 40.02 9.58 9.31
CA PHE A 189 38.57 9.51 9.16
C PHE A 189 38.18 9.20 7.72
N ILE A 190 37.25 8.26 7.53
CA ILE A 190 36.51 8.08 6.28
C ILE A 190 35.03 8.34 6.56
N ILE A 191 34.46 9.28 5.82
CA ILE A 191 33.06 9.67 5.92
C ILE A 191 32.36 9.36 4.60
N LEU A 192 31.35 8.51 4.65
CA LEU A 192 30.51 8.14 3.51
C LEU A 192 29.23 8.97 3.54
N HIS A 193 29.12 9.95 2.66
CA HIS A 193 27.97 10.85 2.59
C HIS A 193 26.89 10.31 1.64
N PRO A 194 25.61 10.29 2.05
CA PRO A 194 24.52 9.79 1.21
C PRO A 194 24.04 10.80 0.15
N ASN A 195 24.58 12.00 0.11
CA ASN A 195 24.26 13.06 -0.85
C ASN A 195 25.50 13.93 -1.11
N GLU A 196 25.43 14.72 -2.18
CA GLU A 196 26.50 15.63 -2.57
C GLU A 196 26.53 16.93 -1.75
N GLU A 197 25.39 17.30 -1.18
CA GLU A 197 25.16 18.50 -0.37
C GLU A 197 24.86 18.07 1.07
N SER A 198 25.81 17.35 1.68
CA SER A 198 25.64 16.85 3.03
C SER A 198 25.76 17.98 4.05
N ILE A 199 24.75 18.17 4.90
CA ILE A 199 24.79 19.14 6.01
C ILE A 199 26.04 18.90 6.88
N LEU A 200 26.40 17.64 7.12
CA LEU A 200 27.61 17.28 7.85
C LEU A 200 28.89 17.84 7.19
N ASP A 201 29.00 17.70 5.87
CA ASP A 201 30.17 18.18 5.11
C ASP A 201 30.25 19.72 5.11
N THR A 202 29.11 20.39 4.90
CA THR A 202 29.03 21.85 4.96
C THR A 202 29.44 22.37 6.34
N ARG A 203 28.82 21.84 7.41
CA ARG A 203 29.16 22.21 8.79
C ARG A 203 30.64 21.93 9.08
N LEU A 204 31.19 20.80 8.64
CA LEU A 204 32.59 20.43 8.86
C LEU A 204 33.54 21.44 8.20
N CYS A 205 33.23 21.87 6.97
CA CYS A 205 34.07 22.83 6.26
C CYS A 205 34.01 24.23 6.87
N GLU A 206 32.85 24.65 7.34
CA GLU A 206 32.69 25.89 8.12
C GLU A 206 33.48 25.82 9.42
N TRP A 207 33.38 24.70 10.16
CA TRP A 207 34.10 24.50 11.42
C TRP A 207 35.62 24.56 11.23
N LEU A 208 36.13 24.00 10.14
CA LEU A 208 37.54 24.00 9.78
C LEU A 208 38.01 25.29 9.07
N GLY A 209 37.11 26.24 8.78
CA GLY A 209 37.45 27.49 8.10
C GLY A 209 37.92 27.28 6.65
N VAL A 210 37.43 26.23 5.98
CA VAL A 210 37.78 25.90 4.59
C VAL A 210 37.01 26.78 3.60
N THR A 211 35.82 27.25 3.99
CA THR A 211 34.89 28.01 3.14
C THR A 211 34.91 29.53 3.34
N SER A 212 35.54 30.02 4.42
CA SER A 212 35.55 31.44 4.80
C SER A 212 36.97 32.00 4.86
N ASP A 213 37.19 33.21 4.32
CA ASP A 213 38.49 33.92 4.34
C ASP A 213 39.02 34.20 5.77
N THR A 214 38.15 34.09 6.79
CA THR A 214 38.53 34.02 8.19
C THR A 214 38.71 32.56 8.60
N SER A 215 39.95 32.09 8.63
CA SER A 215 40.28 30.77 9.18
C SER A 215 39.92 30.69 10.65
N SER A 216 38.97 29.83 11.04
CA SER A 216 38.66 29.51 12.43
C SER A 216 39.79 28.65 13.04
N LEU A 217 40.88 29.31 13.43
CA LEU A 217 42.03 28.68 14.10
C LEU A 217 41.61 27.85 15.33
N GLU A 218 40.49 28.20 15.97
CA GLU A 218 39.89 27.46 17.09
C GLU A 218 39.41 26.06 16.70
N GLY A 219 38.66 25.91 15.60
CA GLY A 219 38.11 24.61 15.20
C GLY A 219 39.22 23.60 14.86
N ILE A 220 40.22 24.04 14.10
CA ILE A 220 41.42 23.25 13.78
C ILE A 220 42.18 22.87 15.05
N SER A 221 42.33 23.81 15.98
CA SER A 221 43.05 23.60 17.23
C SER A 221 42.36 22.62 18.16
N SER A 222 41.03 22.69 18.25
CA SER A 222 40.20 21.79 19.06
C SER A 222 40.24 20.38 18.48
N LEU A 223 40.05 20.22 17.18
CA LEU A 223 40.04 18.90 16.54
C LEU A 223 41.42 18.21 16.63
N GLN A 224 42.53 18.96 16.48
CA GLN A 224 43.88 18.40 16.68
C GLN A 224 44.18 18.00 18.13
N ARG A 225 43.50 18.61 19.11
CA ARG A 225 43.65 18.23 20.53
C ARG A 225 42.80 16.99 20.83
N GLU A 226 41.57 16.99 20.32
CA GLU A 226 40.54 15.99 20.60
C GLU A 226 39.92 15.53 19.27
N PRO A 227 40.57 14.59 18.54
CA PRO A 227 40.05 14.08 17.26
C PRO A 227 38.66 13.45 17.38
N ASN A 228 38.38 12.89 18.55
CA ASN A 228 37.11 12.24 18.90
C ASN A 228 35.90 13.18 18.90
N SER A 229 36.12 14.49 19.05
CA SER A 229 35.06 15.50 18.94
C SER A 229 34.34 15.45 17.59
N LEU A 230 34.97 14.93 16.54
CA LEU A 230 34.33 14.71 15.24
C LEU A 230 33.14 13.73 15.34
N HIS A 231 33.18 12.74 16.23
CA HIS A 231 32.04 11.84 16.44
C HIS A 231 30.83 12.58 17.03
N LEU A 232 31.06 13.48 18.00
CA LEU A 232 30.02 14.35 18.57
C LEU A 232 29.48 15.30 17.50
N PHE A 233 30.36 15.80 16.63
CA PHE A 233 29.99 16.62 15.50
C PHE A 233 29.05 15.89 14.51
N VAL A 234 29.35 14.62 14.22
CA VAL A 234 28.48 13.77 13.39
C VAL A 234 27.12 13.57 14.05
N LEU A 235 27.08 13.23 15.35
CA LEU A 235 25.83 13.02 16.09
C LEU A 235 24.97 14.29 16.14
N SER A 236 25.58 15.43 16.49
CA SER A 236 24.90 16.73 16.57
C SER A 236 24.32 17.18 15.24
N SER A 237 24.87 16.75 14.11
CA SER A 237 24.41 17.15 12.77
C SER A 237 23.01 16.68 12.44
N PHE A 238 22.54 15.60 13.08
CA PHE A 238 21.30 14.95 12.70
C PHE A 238 20.36 14.66 13.87
N LEU A 239 20.78 14.87 15.13
CA LEU A 239 19.95 14.58 16.31
C LEU A 239 18.63 15.35 16.30
N ASP A 240 18.69 16.65 16.02
CA ASP A 240 17.53 17.55 16.14
C ASP A 240 16.43 17.24 15.12
N ASN A 241 16.80 16.61 14.00
CA ASN A 241 15.85 16.23 12.94
C ASN A 241 14.78 15.26 13.45
N TRP A 242 15.11 14.40 14.42
CA TRP A 242 14.16 13.44 14.99
C TRP A 242 12.97 14.13 15.66
N ARG A 243 13.19 15.24 16.36
CA ARG A 243 12.11 15.99 17.01
C ARG A 243 11.08 16.46 15.98
N TRP A 244 11.56 17.06 14.89
CA TRP A 244 10.72 17.62 13.84
C TRP A 244 10.05 16.54 13.00
N TYR A 245 10.76 15.45 12.74
CA TYR A 245 10.19 14.27 12.09
C TYR A 245 9.04 13.66 12.89
N LEU A 246 9.22 13.44 14.21
CA LEU A 246 8.17 12.89 15.06
C LEU A 246 6.98 13.84 15.21
N ARG A 247 7.23 15.15 15.23
CA ARG A 247 6.17 16.15 15.16
C ARG A 247 5.35 16.02 13.88
N HIS A 248 6.02 15.91 12.73
CA HIS A 248 5.36 15.68 11.45
C HIS A 248 4.49 14.41 11.45
N LEU A 249 4.99 13.30 12.01
CA LEU A 249 4.19 12.08 12.15
C LEU A 249 2.97 12.31 13.05
N GLY A 250 3.13 13.03 14.15
CA GLY A 250 2.04 13.37 15.07
C GLY A 250 0.96 14.25 14.44
N GLU A 251 1.36 15.24 13.64
CA GLU A 251 0.43 16.12 12.92
C GLU A 251 -0.38 15.34 11.89
N ARG A 252 0.28 14.48 11.09
CA ARG A 252 -0.39 13.59 10.12
C ARG A 252 -1.32 12.59 10.79
N PHE A 253 -0.93 12.05 11.94
CA PHE A 253 -1.79 11.20 12.76
C PHE A 253 -3.05 11.95 13.20
N SER A 254 -2.88 13.17 13.73
CA SER A 254 -4.01 13.97 14.24
C SER A 254 -5.06 14.20 13.16
N GLU A 255 -4.65 14.63 11.97
CA GLU A 255 -5.57 14.87 10.85
C GLU A 255 -6.38 13.62 10.50
N MET A 256 -5.72 12.46 10.32
CA MET A 256 -6.41 11.22 10.00
C MET A 256 -7.28 10.69 11.15
N ASN A 257 -6.87 10.92 12.39
CA ASN A 257 -7.60 10.51 13.57
C ASN A 257 -8.87 11.36 13.77
N ASP A 258 -8.77 12.67 13.57
CA ASP A 258 -9.90 13.58 13.66
C ASP A 258 -10.96 13.22 12.61
N GLU A 259 -10.53 12.99 11.37
CA GLU A 259 -11.44 12.51 10.33
C GLU A 259 -12.08 11.15 10.68
N ALA A 260 -11.32 10.22 11.26
CA ALA A 260 -11.83 8.91 11.68
C ALA A 260 -12.89 9.01 12.79
N LEU A 261 -12.70 9.93 13.74
CA LEU A 261 -13.64 10.15 14.84
C LEU A 261 -14.92 10.85 14.41
N THR A 262 -14.88 11.65 13.33
CA THR A 262 -16.06 12.35 12.81
C THR A 262 -16.87 11.54 11.81
N THR A 263 -16.28 10.50 11.20
CA THR A 263 -16.96 9.69 10.17
C THR A 263 -18.01 8.79 10.83
N GLN A 264 -19.29 9.00 10.50
CA GLN A 264 -20.38 8.13 10.95
C GLN A 264 -20.42 6.84 10.11
N PRO A 265 -20.85 5.70 10.69
CA PRO A 265 -21.01 4.46 9.94
C PRO A 265 -21.89 4.61 8.70
N GLU A 266 -22.95 5.40 8.73
CA GLU A 266 -23.87 5.59 7.61
C GLU A 266 -23.23 6.33 6.42
N GLU A 267 -22.24 7.18 6.68
CA GLU A 267 -21.57 8.04 5.70
C GLU A 267 -20.21 7.48 5.25
N ALA A 268 -19.78 6.35 5.82
CA ALA A 268 -18.43 5.83 5.62
C ALA A 268 -18.24 5.24 4.21
N GLU A 269 -17.45 5.91 3.37
CA GLU A 269 -17.10 5.36 2.06
C GLU A 269 -15.99 4.28 2.14
N PRO A 270 -16.18 3.10 1.51
CA PRO A 270 -15.19 2.02 1.50
C PRO A 270 -13.80 2.43 0.96
N LYS A 271 -13.79 3.24 -0.10
CA LYS A 271 -12.55 3.65 -0.77
C LYS A 271 -11.74 4.63 0.08
N GLU A 272 -12.40 5.64 0.63
CA GLU A 272 -11.74 6.64 1.49
C GLU A 272 -11.19 6.01 2.76
N SER A 273 -12.00 5.15 3.39
CA SER A 273 -11.58 4.40 4.57
C SER A 273 -10.40 3.47 4.29
N PHE A 274 -10.36 2.80 3.14
CA PHE A 274 -9.19 2.02 2.72
C PHE A 274 -7.94 2.88 2.53
N ILE A 275 -8.06 4.05 1.89
CA ILE A 275 -6.96 5.01 1.74
C ILE A 275 -6.45 5.46 3.11
N ARG A 276 -7.35 5.76 4.05
CA ARG A 276 -7.02 6.17 5.41
C ARG A 276 -6.30 5.07 6.19
N VAL A 277 -6.81 3.82 6.16
CA VAL A 277 -6.15 2.67 6.79
C VAL A 277 -4.75 2.47 6.22
N LYS A 278 -4.60 2.56 4.89
CA LYS A 278 -3.28 2.46 4.24
C LYS A 278 -2.33 3.57 4.70
N ALA A 279 -2.81 4.81 4.78
CA ALA A 279 -2.00 5.94 5.24
C ALA A 279 -1.60 5.80 6.72
N LEU A 280 -2.52 5.41 7.60
CA LEU A 280 -2.23 5.11 9.01
C LEU A 280 -1.25 3.95 9.16
N ARG A 281 -1.35 2.91 8.33
CA ARG A 281 -0.41 1.79 8.35
C ARG A 281 1.00 2.21 7.93
N ASN A 282 1.13 3.01 6.86
CA ASN A 282 2.41 3.60 6.47
C ASN A 282 2.99 4.47 7.60
N LEU A 283 2.15 5.27 8.26
CA LEU A 283 2.56 6.10 9.39
C LEU A 283 3.08 5.26 10.57
N ASN A 284 2.40 4.15 10.86
CA ASN A 284 2.86 3.19 11.86
C ASN A 284 4.21 2.57 11.48
N ASP A 285 4.42 2.19 10.22
CA ASP A 285 5.68 1.61 9.75
C ASP A 285 6.83 2.63 9.85
N TRP A 286 6.57 3.90 9.50
CA TRP A 286 7.51 5.00 9.65
C TRP A 286 7.88 5.29 11.10
N ALA A 287 6.94 5.18 12.03
CA ALA A 287 7.20 5.30 13.46
C ALA A 287 8.07 4.14 13.99
N HIS A 288 7.82 2.90 13.55
CA HIS A 288 8.67 1.76 13.89
C HIS A 288 10.09 1.92 13.35
N GLN A 289 10.23 2.37 12.10
CA GLN A 289 11.53 2.60 11.48
C GLN A 289 12.32 3.68 12.22
N ALA A 290 11.68 4.79 12.61
CA ALA A 290 12.30 5.83 13.42
C ALA A 290 12.76 5.30 14.79
N GLN A 291 11.91 4.53 15.47
CA GLN A 291 12.25 3.89 16.73
C GLN A 291 13.49 2.99 16.59
N ALA A 292 13.54 2.17 15.53
CA ALA A 292 14.67 1.28 15.25
C ALA A 292 15.97 2.07 15.00
N CYS A 293 15.90 3.16 14.22
CA CYS A 293 17.05 4.02 13.96
C CYS A 293 17.57 4.70 15.24
N CYS A 294 16.67 5.20 16.11
CA CYS A 294 17.06 5.79 17.39
C CYS A 294 17.74 4.75 18.30
N LYS A 295 17.23 3.52 18.35
CA LYS A 295 17.86 2.41 19.11
C LYS A 295 19.24 2.09 18.58
N SER A 296 19.40 2.03 17.26
CA SER A 296 20.70 1.84 16.61
C SER A 296 21.69 2.96 16.95
N ASN A 297 21.23 4.22 16.97
CA ASN A 297 22.08 5.36 17.32
C ASN A 297 22.47 5.37 18.81
N ILE A 298 21.63 4.87 19.72
CA ILE A 298 22.00 4.67 21.13
C ILE A 298 23.17 3.69 21.24
N ASP A 299 23.15 2.59 20.50
CA ASP A 299 24.25 1.62 20.47
C ASP A 299 25.57 2.28 20.03
N ILE A 300 25.53 3.21 19.06
CA ILE A 300 26.70 4.01 18.65
C ILE A 300 27.18 4.88 19.82
N VAL A 301 26.27 5.61 20.48
CA VAL A 301 26.60 6.48 21.62
C VAL A 301 27.23 5.69 22.77
N ILE A 302 26.68 4.50 23.08
CA ILE A 302 27.23 3.60 24.10
C ILE A 302 28.65 3.16 23.73
N LYS A 303 28.85 2.68 22.48
CA LYS A 303 30.16 2.23 21.99
C LYS A 303 31.19 3.35 21.99
N LEU A 304 30.81 4.56 21.59
CA LEU A 304 31.66 5.74 21.67
C LEU A 304 32.05 6.01 23.12
N ARG A 305 31.09 6.02 24.05
CA ARG A 305 31.36 6.26 25.47
C ARG A 305 32.31 5.26 26.10
N GLU A 306 32.21 3.99 25.72
CA GLU A 306 32.99 2.90 26.32
C GLU A 306 34.39 2.76 25.73
N ASN A 307 34.58 3.10 24.45
CA ASN A 307 35.80 2.73 23.72
C ASN A 307 36.61 3.90 23.21
N VAL A 308 36.03 5.09 23.19
CA VAL A 308 36.76 6.30 22.85
C VAL A 308 37.38 6.84 24.12
N SER A 309 38.67 7.20 24.07
CA SER A 309 39.35 7.89 25.17
C SER A 309 38.78 9.30 25.29
N ILE A 310 37.61 9.41 25.92
CA ILE A 310 36.95 10.67 26.21
C ILE A 310 37.74 11.33 27.33
N GLN A 311 38.35 12.47 27.01
CA GLN A 311 39.28 13.15 27.91
C GLN A 311 38.57 14.23 28.72
N SER A 312 37.47 14.78 28.20
CA SER A 312 36.74 15.89 28.80
C SER A 312 35.40 15.46 29.38
N GLN A 313 35.07 15.96 30.57
CA GLN A 313 33.75 15.80 31.19
C GLN A 313 32.63 16.37 30.29
N SER A 314 32.93 17.41 29.50
CA SER A 314 32.00 18.02 28.54
C SER A 314 31.55 17.02 27.47
N GLU A 315 32.48 16.25 26.89
CA GLU A 315 32.19 15.23 25.87
C GLU A 315 31.30 14.11 26.43
N ILE A 316 31.53 13.71 27.69
CA ILE A 316 30.69 12.71 28.38
C ILE A 316 29.27 13.23 28.55
N ASP A 317 29.12 14.48 28.95
CA ASP A 317 27.81 15.10 29.17
C ASP A 317 27.06 15.31 27.85
N GLU A 318 27.75 15.63 26.75
CA GLU A 318 27.16 15.65 25.41
C GLU A 318 26.68 14.26 24.95
N LEU A 319 27.47 13.20 25.16
CA LEU A 319 27.05 11.84 24.85
C LEU A 319 25.85 11.40 25.69
N ARG A 320 25.81 11.77 26.97
CA ARG A 320 24.64 11.54 27.83
C ARG A 320 23.41 12.28 27.31
N TYR A 321 23.57 13.54 26.89
CA TYR A 321 22.50 14.31 26.26
C TYR A 321 21.97 13.62 25.00
N PHE A 322 22.86 13.16 24.10
CA PHE A 322 22.46 12.41 22.91
C PHE A 322 21.68 11.14 23.27
N GLN A 323 22.16 10.37 24.24
CA GLN A 323 21.47 9.18 24.71
C GLN A 323 20.06 9.51 25.24
N THR A 324 19.95 10.48 26.15
CA THR A 324 18.67 10.88 26.75
C THR A 324 17.69 11.41 25.69
N ALA A 325 18.16 12.19 24.71
CA ALA A 325 17.32 12.67 23.62
C ALA A 325 16.77 11.51 22.76
N LEU A 326 17.63 10.57 22.37
CA LEU A 326 17.24 9.40 21.59
C LEU A 326 16.26 8.49 22.36
N GLU A 327 16.46 8.30 23.67
CA GLU A 327 15.52 7.58 24.54
C GLU A 327 14.15 8.27 24.57
N GLY A 328 14.12 9.59 24.68
CA GLY A 328 12.88 10.38 24.60
C GLY A 328 12.16 10.22 23.25
N TYR A 329 12.89 10.15 22.14
CA TYR A 329 12.31 9.90 20.82
C TYR A 329 11.77 8.47 20.69
N ILE A 330 12.43 7.46 21.27
CA ILE A 330 11.93 6.09 21.33
C ILE A 330 10.61 6.02 22.12
N GLN A 331 10.57 6.65 23.29
CA GLN A 331 9.36 6.72 24.13
C GLN A 331 8.22 7.43 23.39
N SER A 332 8.52 8.49 22.62
CA SER A 332 7.54 9.20 21.80
C SER A 332 6.95 8.29 20.71
N CYS A 333 7.79 7.46 20.06
CA CYS A 333 7.30 6.45 19.12
C CYS A 333 6.41 5.41 19.82
N GLU A 334 6.83 4.91 20.98
CA GLU A 334 6.08 3.92 21.79
C GLU A 334 4.73 4.44 22.26
N ALA A 335 4.60 5.74 22.49
CA ALA A 335 3.32 6.39 22.80
C ALA A 335 2.42 6.58 21.56
N LEU A 336 3.01 6.85 20.39
CA LEU A 336 2.27 7.13 19.16
C LEU A 336 1.74 5.87 18.47
N MET A 337 2.54 4.80 18.40
CA MET A 337 2.19 3.57 17.67
C MET A 337 0.87 2.92 18.13
N PRO A 338 0.59 2.75 19.44
CA PRO A 338 -0.69 2.21 19.89
C PRO A 338 -1.87 3.09 19.50
N ARG A 339 -1.71 4.42 19.48
CA ARG A 339 -2.76 5.35 19.06
C ARG A 339 -3.07 5.18 17.58
N ILE A 340 -2.04 5.08 16.73
CA ILE A 340 -2.22 4.80 15.30
C ILE A 340 -2.97 3.48 15.09
N ARG A 341 -2.60 2.42 15.82
CA ARG A 341 -3.28 1.11 15.73
C ARG A 341 -4.75 1.19 16.14
N ASN A 342 -5.05 1.88 17.24
CA ASN A 342 -6.43 2.08 17.68
C ASN A 342 -7.28 2.83 16.63
N THR A 343 -6.70 3.82 15.94
CA THR A 343 -7.39 4.53 14.87
C THR A 343 -7.59 3.64 13.63
N ILE A 344 -6.62 2.77 13.30
CA ILE A 344 -6.79 1.77 12.24
C ILE A 344 -7.99 0.85 12.56
N ASP A 345 -8.05 0.37 13.80
CA ASP A 345 -9.14 -0.50 14.27
C ASP A 345 -10.48 0.24 14.24
N LEU A 346 -10.53 1.51 14.68
CA LEU A 346 -11.72 2.35 14.61
C LEU A 346 -12.25 2.47 13.18
N VAL A 347 -11.38 2.83 12.21
CA VAL A 347 -11.80 2.93 10.80
C VAL A 347 -12.30 1.58 10.27
N GLY A 348 -11.66 0.48 10.66
CA GLY A 348 -12.10 -0.87 10.31
C GLY A 348 -13.47 -1.23 10.89
N TYR A 349 -13.73 -0.86 12.16
CA TYR A 349 -15.02 -1.08 12.81
C TYR A 349 -16.12 -0.21 12.20
N THR A 350 -15.86 1.07 11.93
CA THR A 350 -16.81 1.96 11.26
C THR A 350 -17.23 1.40 9.91
N LEU A 351 -16.28 0.92 9.10
CA LEU A 351 -16.59 0.25 7.83
C LEU A 351 -17.39 -1.05 7.99
N THR A 352 -17.07 -1.84 9.01
CA THR A 352 -17.81 -3.08 9.27
C THR A 352 -19.26 -2.77 9.66
N LEU A 353 -19.46 -1.75 10.49
CA LEU A 353 -20.78 -1.26 10.86
C LEU A 353 -21.54 -0.69 9.65
N HIS A 354 -20.86 0.07 8.77
CA HIS A 354 -21.45 0.55 7.51
C HIS A 354 -22.04 -0.61 6.69
N ASN A 355 -21.22 -1.63 6.41
CA ASN A 355 -21.65 -2.80 5.64
C ASN A 355 -22.81 -3.56 6.32
N GLN A 356 -22.81 -3.64 7.65
CA GLN A 356 -23.89 -4.27 8.41
C GLN A 356 -25.19 -3.46 8.34
N LEU A 357 -25.13 -2.14 8.45
CA LEU A 357 -26.28 -1.25 8.32
C LEU A 357 -26.86 -1.30 6.91
N GLU A 358 -26.01 -1.27 5.89
CA GLU A 358 -26.42 -1.40 4.48
C GLU A 358 -27.10 -2.77 4.25
N THR A 359 -26.51 -3.85 4.76
CA THR A 359 -27.12 -5.20 4.67
C THR A 359 -28.46 -5.28 5.39
N ALA A 360 -28.58 -4.69 6.59
CA ALA A 360 -29.82 -4.66 7.36
C ALA A 360 -30.91 -3.83 6.66
N GLN A 361 -30.52 -2.73 6.02
CA GLN A 361 -31.43 -1.91 5.22
C GLN A 361 -31.93 -2.69 4.00
N VAL A 362 -31.03 -3.36 3.27
CA VAL A 362 -31.40 -4.21 2.13
C VAL A 362 -32.32 -5.36 2.57
N ASP A 363 -32.04 -6.03 3.70
CA ASP A 363 -32.92 -7.09 4.23
C ASP A 363 -34.31 -6.54 4.57
N LYS A 364 -34.39 -5.33 5.16
CA LYS A 364 -35.66 -4.66 5.46
C LYS A 364 -36.45 -4.33 4.20
N GLU A 365 -35.79 -3.78 3.17
CA GLU A 365 -36.41 -3.47 1.87
C GLU A 365 -36.88 -4.74 1.14
N LEU A 366 -36.09 -5.81 1.18
CA LEU A 366 -36.47 -7.11 0.62
C LEU A 366 -37.68 -7.72 1.34
N ARG A 367 -37.75 -7.62 2.67
CA ARG A 367 -38.92 -8.07 3.44
C ARG A 367 -40.18 -7.29 3.07
N ASP A 368 -40.11 -5.96 2.97
CA ASP A 368 -41.25 -5.12 2.57
C ASP A 368 -41.71 -5.43 1.14
N LEU A 369 -40.77 -5.61 0.20
CA LEU A 369 -41.06 -6.05 -1.16
C LEU A 369 -41.73 -7.44 -1.18
N THR A 370 -41.22 -8.38 -0.37
CA THR A 370 -41.77 -9.73 -0.27
C THR A 370 -43.17 -9.72 0.33
N GLU A 371 -43.42 -8.90 1.34
CA GLU A 371 -44.75 -8.72 1.94
C GLU A 371 -45.75 -8.15 0.93
N LYS A 372 -45.35 -7.13 0.16
CA LYS A 372 -46.16 -6.58 -0.94
C LYS A 372 -46.44 -7.62 -2.02
N LEU A 373 -45.42 -8.37 -2.43
CA LEU A 373 -45.56 -9.47 -3.39
C LEU A 373 -46.51 -10.55 -2.87
N GLN A 374 -46.42 -10.91 -1.60
CA GLN A 374 -47.30 -11.89 -0.98
C GLN A 374 -48.76 -11.39 -0.94
N ASN A 375 -48.98 -10.12 -0.60
CA ASN A 375 -50.31 -9.50 -0.63
C ASN A 375 -50.90 -9.50 -2.04
N VAL A 376 -50.14 -9.06 -3.06
CA VAL A 376 -50.57 -9.10 -4.47
C VAL A 376 -50.84 -10.53 -4.92
N THR A 377 -50.00 -11.49 -4.52
CA THR A 377 -50.19 -12.90 -4.87
C THR A 377 -51.45 -13.48 -4.23
N ASN A 378 -51.74 -13.11 -2.97
CA ASN A 378 -52.97 -13.49 -2.30
C ASN A 378 -54.20 -12.88 -2.97
N GLU A 379 -54.17 -11.59 -3.33
CA GLU A 379 -55.25 -10.93 -4.08
C GLU A 379 -55.45 -11.59 -5.46
N LEU A 380 -54.37 -11.89 -6.19
CA LEU A 380 -54.45 -12.60 -7.46
C LEU A 380 -55.02 -14.00 -7.29
N ARG A 381 -54.62 -14.73 -6.23
CA ARG A 381 -55.17 -16.05 -5.91
C ARG A 381 -56.67 -15.95 -5.62
N ASP A 382 -57.11 -14.96 -4.86
CA ASP A 382 -58.52 -14.75 -4.54
C ASP A 382 -59.32 -14.37 -5.82
N LEU A 383 -58.76 -13.52 -6.70
CA LEU A 383 -59.34 -13.23 -8.02
C LEU A 383 -59.41 -14.46 -8.94
N GLN A 384 -58.40 -15.33 -8.93
CA GLN A 384 -58.42 -16.58 -9.69
C GLN A 384 -59.41 -17.59 -9.09
N GLN A 385 -59.55 -17.64 -7.77
CA GLN A 385 -60.51 -18.49 -7.10
C GLN A 385 -61.96 -18.03 -7.37
N ASP A 386 -62.21 -16.73 -7.47
CA ASP A 386 -63.50 -16.17 -7.89
C ASP A 386 -63.74 -16.27 -9.42
N SER A 387 -62.70 -16.34 -10.24
CA SER A 387 -62.79 -16.40 -11.71
C SER A 387 -62.88 -17.82 -12.29
N VAL A 388 -62.63 -18.87 -11.51
CA VAL A 388 -62.82 -20.26 -11.94
C VAL A 388 -64.08 -20.83 -11.28
N ASP A 389 -65.24 -20.35 -11.72
CA ASP A 389 -66.46 -21.14 -11.57
C ASP A 389 -66.34 -22.36 -12.48
N ASP A 390 -66.06 -23.52 -11.88
CA ASP A 390 -65.93 -24.88 -12.48
C ASP A 390 -67.04 -25.26 -13.49
N SER A 391 -68.10 -24.45 -13.58
CA SER A 391 -69.22 -24.65 -14.47
C SER A 391 -68.97 -24.16 -15.91
N VAL A 392 -68.15 -23.13 -16.15
CA VAL A 392 -68.06 -22.48 -17.48
C VAL A 392 -67.27 -23.33 -18.47
N THR A 393 -66.11 -23.86 -18.06
CA THR A 393 -65.24 -24.70 -18.90
C THR A 393 -65.91 -26.02 -19.29
N VAL A 394 -66.59 -26.68 -18.33
CA VAL A 394 -67.34 -27.92 -18.58
C VAL A 394 -68.54 -27.67 -19.51
N LYS A 395 -69.25 -26.54 -19.35
CA LYS A 395 -70.36 -26.16 -20.24
C LYS A 395 -69.92 -25.90 -21.67
N LEU A 396 -68.75 -25.27 -21.87
CA LEU A 396 -68.22 -25.01 -23.21
C LEU A 396 -67.83 -26.30 -23.93
N ILE A 397 -67.12 -27.21 -23.25
CA ILE A 397 -66.74 -28.52 -23.81
C ILE A 397 -67.98 -29.35 -24.16
N THR A 398 -68.99 -29.34 -23.29
CA THR A 398 -70.25 -30.05 -23.50
C THR A 398 -71.04 -29.46 -24.68
N PHE A 399 -71.08 -28.13 -24.83
CA PHE A 399 -71.76 -27.45 -25.93
C PHE A 399 -71.13 -27.80 -27.29
N ILE A 400 -69.80 -27.72 -27.40
CA ILE A 400 -69.08 -28.08 -28.65
C ILE A 400 -69.33 -29.55 -29.00
N SER A 401 -69.27 -30.45 -28.01
CA SER A 401 -69.52 -31.88 -28.20
C SER A 401 -70.96 -32.18 -28.67
N ALA A 402 -71.96 -31.50 -28.11
CA ALA A 402 -73.37 -31.70 -28.47
C ALA A 402 -73.67 -31.29 -29.93
N PHE A 403 -72.92 -30.34 -30.48
CA PHE A 403 -73.05 -29.92 -31.88
C PHE A 403 -72.31 -30.85 -32.84
N TYR A 404 -71.14 -31.35 -32.42
CA TYR A 404 -70.27 -32.16 -33.26
C TYR A 404 -70.74 -33.62 -33.39
N LEU A 405 -71.33 -34.17 -32.34
CA LEU A 405 -71.71 -35.59 -32.26
C LEU A 405 -72.79 -36.01 -33.28
N PRO A 406 -73.88 -35.26 -33.51
CA PRO A 406 -74.89 -35.59 -34.52
C PRO A 406 -74.37 -35.43 -35.95
N ALA A 407 -73.54 -34.40 -36.18
CA ALA A 407 -72.90 -34.17 -37.47
C ALA A 407 -71.96 -35.34 -37.82
N SER A 408 -71.13 -35.76 -36.87
CA SER A 408 -70.21 -36.88 -37.06
C SER A 408 -70.95 -38.19 -37.29
N PHE A 409 -72.06 -38.44 -36.56
CA PHE A 409 -72.91 -39.61 -36.78
C PHE A 409 -73.53 -39.61 -38.18
N ALA A 410 -74.10 -38.49 -38.63
CA ALA A 410 -74.69 -38.40 -39.97
C ALA A 410 -73.63 -38.65 -41.06
N VAL A 411 -72.45 -38.03 -40.96
CA VAL A 411 -71.34 -38.25 -41.90
C VAL A 411 -70.88 -39.72 -41.90
N SER A 412 -70.84 -40.37 -40.74
CA SER A 412 -70.41 -41.77 -40.62
C SER A 412 -71.46 -42.76 -41.15
N PHE A 413 -72.74 -42.52 -40.87
CA PHE A 413 -73.85 -43.38 -41.31
C PHE A 413 -74.04 -43.32 -42.83
N PHE A 414 -73.92 -42.13 -43.41
CA PHE A 414 -73.95 -41.90 -44.85
C PHE A 414 -72.59 -42.15 -45.53
N GLY A 415 -71.58 -42.52 -44.74
CA GLY A 415 -70.21 -42.73 -45.14
C GLY A 415 -70.12 -43.66 -46.35
N MET A 416 -69.61 -43.08 -47.45
CA MET A 416 -69.09 -43.70 -48.69
C MET A 416 -69.88 -43.54 -50.00
N ASN A 417 -71.08 -42.94 -50.07
CA ASN A 417 -71.84 -42.90 -51.36
C ASN A 417 -72.29 -41.53 -51.91
N PHE A 418 -72.01 -40.40 -51.25
CA PHE A 418 -72.49 -39.07 -51.75
C PHE A 418 -71.48 -38.29 -52.60
N PHE A 419 -70.26 -38.78 -52.76
CA PHE A 419 -69.24 -38.21 -53.65
C PHE A 419 -68.82 -39.28 -54.66
N SER A 420 -69.36 -39.22 -55.88
CA SER A 420 -68.98 -40.11 -56.97
C SER A 420 -67.92 -39.44 -57.85
N PHE A 421 -66.80 -40.13 -58.07
CA PHE A 421 -65.75 -39.65 -58.97
C PHE A 421 -66.04 -40.09 -60.40
N ASP A 422 -66.45 -39.17 -61.28
CA ASP A 422 -66.67 -39.48 -62.70
C ASP A 422 -65.32 -39.63 -63.42
N GLN A 423 -64.99 -40.87 -63.80
CA GLN A 423 -63.71 -41.21 -64.44
C GLN A 423 -63.54 -40.57 -65.83
N THR A 424 -64.63 -40.15 -66.48
CA THR A 424 -64.60 -39.57 -67.83
C THR A 424 -64.29 -38.07 -67.80
N ALA A 425 -64.72 -37.38 -66.75
CA ALA A 425 -64.62 -35.93 -66.63
C ALA A 425 -63.56 -35.44 -65.63
N ARG A 426 -62.86 -36.37 -64.92
CA ARG A 426 -61.81 -36.10 -63.90
C ARG A 426 -62.20 -35.01 -62.89
N GLN A 427 -63.45 -35.01 -62.45
CA GLN A 427 -63.95 -34.04 -61.47
C GLN A 427 -64.87 -34.73 -60.45
N ILE A 428 -64.72 -34.30 -59.19
CA ILE A 428 -65.54 -34.78 -58.08
C ILE A 428 -66.90 -34.10 -58.21
N VAL A 429 -67.92 -34.87 -58.59
CA VAL A 429 -69.29 -34.35 -58.71
C VAL A 429 -70.03 -34.71 -57.42
N ILE A 430 -70.63 -33.69 -56.79
CA ILE A 430 -71.53 -33.87 -55.65
C ILE A 430 -72.74 -34.67 -56.14
N ALA A 431 -73.00 -35.83 -55.54
CA ALA A 431 -74.14 -36.64 -55.94
C ALA A 431 -75.45 -35.88 -55.68
N ASN A 432 -76.42 -36.03 -56.57
CA ASN A 432 -77.70 -35.29 -56.53
C ASN A 432 -78.51 -35.54 -55.23
N ASP A 433 -78.14 -36.58 -54.47
CA ASP A 433 -78.76 -36.96 -53.20
C ASP A 433 -78.13 -36.27 -51.96
N PHE A 434 -77.21 -35.32 -52.12
CA PHE A 434 -76.64 -34.56 -50.97
C PHE A 434 -77.71 -33.84 -50.13
N TYR A 435 -78.85 -33.50 -50.73
CA TYR A 435 -79.99 -32.94 -50.00
C TYR A 435 -80.53 -33.91 -48.93
N VAL A 436 -80.40 -35.24 -49.11
CA VAL A 436 -80.81 -36.24 -48.10
C VAL A 436 -79.94 -36.15 -46.84
N PHE A 437 -78.63 -35.90 -46.99
CA PHE A 437 -77.76 -35.63 -45.84
C PHE A 437 -78.24 -34.40 -45.07
N LEU A 438 -78.53 -33.31 -45.79
CA LEU A 438 -79.01 -32.07 -45.19
C LEU A 438 -80.38 -32.25 -44.52
N ALA A 439 -81.29 -32.98 -45.17
CA ALA A 439 -82.63 -33.28 -44.68
C ALA A 439 -82.65 -34.18 -43.43
N VAL A 440 -81.59 -34.97 -43.18
CA VAL A 440 -81.47 -35.82 -41.97
C VAL A 440 -80.66 -35.12 -40.88
N TRP A 441 -79.56 -34.47 -41.26
CA TRP A 441 -78.69 -33.78 -40.31
C TRP A 441 -79.41 -32.60 -39.62
N LEU A 442 -80.14 -31.78 -40.38
CA LEU A 442 -80.78 -30.58 -39.87
C LEU A 442 -81.84 -30.86 -38.79
N PRO A 443 -82.79 -31.82 -38.96
CA PRO A 443 -83.70 -32.20 -37.88
C PRO A 443 -82.97 -32.92 -36.73
N LEU A 444 -81.90 -33.68 -36.98
CA LEU A 444 -81.13 -34.31 -35.91
C LEU A 444 -80.43 -33.28 -35.02
N THR A 445 -79.82 -32.25 -35.63
CA THR A 445 -79.25 -31.10 -34.89
C THR A 445 -80.33 -30.27 -34.20
N GLY A 446 -81.49 -30.11 -34.84
CA GLY A 446 -82.65 -29.47 -34.22
C GLY A 446 -83.09 -30.24 -32.96
N ALA A 447 -83.20 -31.56 -33.06
CA ALA A 447 -83.56 -32.42 -31.93
C ALA A 447 -82.53 -32.36 -30.80
N THR A 448 -81.23 -32.36 -31.10
CA THR A 448 -80.20 -32.26 -30.04
C THR A 448 -80.16 -30.89 -29.38
N VAL A 449 -80.36 -29.81 -30.14
CA VAL A 449 -80.48 -28.44 -29.58
C VAL A 449 -81.76 -28.29 -28.76
N ILE A 450 -82.89 -28.85 -29.21
CA ILE A 450 -84.14 -28.84 -28.46
C ILE A 450 -84.01 -29.67 -27.17
N LEU A 451 -83.37 -30.85 -27.24
CA LEU A 451 -83.07 -31.66 -26.06
C LEU A 451 -82.17 -30.89 -25.09
N TYR A 452 -81.14 -30.21 -25.59
CA TYR A 452 -80.27 -29.36 -24.78
C TYR A 452 -81.04 -28.21 -24.12
N LEU A 453 -81.88 -27.49 -24.88
CA LEU A 453 -82.72 -26.42 -24.34
C LEU A 453 -83.75 -26.95 -23.34
N LEU A 454 -84.31 -28.15 -23.54
CA LEU A 454 -85.20 -28.80 -22.59
C LEU A 454 -84.48 -29.23 -21.32
N ILE A 455 -83.26 -29.77 -21.41
CA ILE A 455 -82.44 -30.11 -20.25
C ILE A 455 -82.10 -28.84 -19.47
N VAL A 456 -81.67 -27.78 -20.14
CA VAL A 456 -81.37 -26.48 -19.51
C VAL A 456 -82.63 -25.86 -18.91
N TYR A 457 -83.78 -25.95 -19.60
CA TYR A 457 -85.06 -25.44 -19.13
C TYR A 457 -85.59 -26.21 -17.92
N CYS A 458 -85.56 -27.54 -17.94
CA CYS A 458 -85.91 -28.38 -16.80
C CYS A 458 -84.96 -28.16 -15.62
N HIS A 459 -83.66 -27.98 -15.89
CA HIS A 459 -82.69 -27.69 -14.83
C HIS A 459 -82.92 -26.29 -14.21
N CYS A 460 -83.24 -25.29 -15.02
CA CYS A 460 -83.64 -23.96 -14.54
C CYS A 460 -84.98 -23.97 -13.79
N TRP A 461 -85.95 -24.76 -14.25
CA TRP A 461 -87.25 -24.93 -13.58
C TRP A 461 -87.08 -25.59 -12.21
N TRP A 462 -86.28 -26.65 -12.13
CA TRP A 462 -86.09 -27.40 -10.89
C TRP A 462 -85.34 -26.60 -9.81
N ASN A 463 -84.45 -25.68 -10.19
CA ASN A 463 -83.62 -24.93 -9.25
C ASN A 463 -84.12 -23.49 -8.93
N HIS A 464 -85.33 -23.11 -9.34
CA HIS A 464 -85.99 -21.82 -9.01
C HIS A 464 -85.05 -20.58 -9.05
N LYS A 465 -84.26 -20.40 -10.11
CA LYS A 465 -83.53 -19.14 -10.39
C LYS A 465 -83.90 -18.59 -11.78
N PRO A 466 -83.95 -17.25 -11.95
CA PRO A 466 -84.44 -16.65 -13.20
C PRO A 466 -83.47 -16.87 -14.38
N PHE A 467 -84.06 -17.14 -15.54
CA PHE A 467 -83.41 -17.46 -16.81
C PHE A 467 -82.79 -16.19 -17.46
N HIS A 468 -81.48 -16.14 -17.64
CA HIS A 468 -80.81 -15.06 -18.39
C HIS A 468 -79.81 -15.64 -19.40
N VAL A 469 -80.15 -15.54 -20.69
CA VAL A 469 -79.38 -16.12 -21.82
C VAL A 469 -78.25 -15.20 -22.32
N PHE A 470 -78.26 -13.91 -21.99
CA PHE A 470 -77.18 -12.98 -22.32
C PHE A 470 -76.93 -11.98 -21.19
N ARG A 471 -75.79 -12.08 -20.50
CA ARG A 471 -75.30 -11.03 -19.61
C ARG A 471 -74.45 -10.07 -20.46
N ARG A 472 -75.01 -8.92 -20.84
CA ARG A 472 -74.20 -7.80 -21.35
C ARG A 472 -73.20 -7.36 -20.27
N PRO A 473 -71.95 -7.02 -20.60
CA PRO A 473 -71.05 -6.41 -19.63
C PRO A 473 -71.67 -5.09 -19.17
N LYS A 474 -71.93 -4.96 -17.86
CA LYS A 474 -72.28 -3.67 -17.27
C LYS A 474 -71.01 -2.81 -17.28
N ALA A 475 -71.00 -1.79 -18.12
CA ALA A 475 -70.07 -0.68 -17.97
C ALA A 475 -70.31 -0.03 -16.59
N ARG A 476 -69.34 -0.11 -15.69
CA ARG A 476 -69.23 0.83 -14.57
C ARG A 476 -68.65 2.11 -15.14
N ILE A 477 -69.53 3.02 -15.56
CA ILE A 477 -69.23 4.45 -15.57
C ILE A 477 -69.47 4.91 -14.15
N GLY A 478 -68.40 4.94 -13.35
CA GLY A 478 -68.30 5.77 -12.16
C GLY A 478 -67.55 7.01 -12.57
N THR A 479 -68.29 8.07 -12.89
CA THR A 479 -67.80 9.44 -12.76
C THR A 479 -67.66 9.72 -11.28
N GLU A 480 -66.44 9.96 -10.82
CA GLU A 480 -66.23 10.75 -9.61
C GLU A 480 -65.11 11.75 -9.84
N GLU A 481 -65.48 12.99 -9.57
CA GLU A 481 -64.73 14.21 -9.73
C GLU A 481 -63.50 14.26 -8.80
N THR A 482 -62.50 14.97 -9.29
CA THR A 482 -61.50 15.70 -8.50
C THR A 482 -62.06 16.33 -7.22
N ILE A 483 -61.55 15.94 -6.04
CA ILE A 483 -61.44 16.83 -4.87
C ILE A 483 -60.14 16.52 -4.11
N CYS A 484 -59.28 17.55 -4.00
CA CYS A 484 -58.07 17.60 -3.18
C CYS A 484 -58.35 17.36 -1.68
N PRO A 485 -57.39 16.84 -0.88
CA PRO A 485 -57.49 16.91 0.56
C PRO A 485 -57.09 18.30 1.09
N PRO A 486 -57.86 18.94 1.99
CA PRO A 486 -57.31 19.96 2.87
C PRO A 486 -56.76 19.30 4.13
N PHE A 487 -55.52 19.69 4.46
CA PHE A 487 -54.99 19.91 5.80
C PHE A 487 -55.89 19.56 6.99
N ARG A 488 -55.42 18.64 7.84
CA ARG A 488 -55.80 18.59 9.25
C ARG A 488 -54.65 19.16 10.09
N LYS A 489 -54.87 20.34 10.66
CA LYS A 489 -54.06 20.92 11.72
C LYS A 489 -54.20 20.06 12.99
N VAL A 490 -53.05 19.76 13.57
CA VAL A 490 -52.88 19.44 14.99
C VAL A 490 -53.21 20.70 15.79
N GLY A 491 -54.11 20.54 16.76
CA GLY A 491 -54.18 21.39 17.95
C GLY A 491 -53.54 20.63 19.10
#